data_AF-I0Z267-F1
#
_entry.id   AF-I0Z267-F1
#
_cell.length_a   1.000
_cell.length_b   1.000
_cell.length_c   1.000
_cell.angle_alpha   90.00
_cell.angle_beta   90.00
_cell.angle_gamma   90.00
#
_symmetry.space_group_name_H-M   'P 1'
#
loop_
_entity.id
_entity.type
_entity.pdbx_description
1 polymer ?
#
loop_
_entity_poly.entity_id
_entity_poly.type
_entity_poly.pdbx_seq_one_letter_code
_entity_poly.pdbx_strand_id
1 'polypeptide(L)'
;MHSLQVLRVDPAGKTRRIYVKRRDLLRANGLQPRDLRRIDPSLSLTKTSPNITIKDNVLVINLGGVSRSVIRADKCLVFEPNSPCSQKFLEIVCPRLQASEGAHERQQKHGQNVLFPQDEEKLPPFELEILEGALMVATGRLDAELVAVSKRVSNVLMNLPRDITPVNLEELRRVKQCLVELESKADNLRDMLEELMDDDDEVCKMNLSSRPIREDRPEAALEEMDDAEMEEREVEETEDLLEYYLQRAAGTQSEAERLLAGARDLEESIGVSLSARRFEVNRLELTLSIGSFAAALGAMVAGIFGMNLRSTLEDSIIGFWGTTVGIVLCCVWVFFALFSYTRRRRIL
;
A
#
# COMPACT_ATOMS: atom_id res chain seq x y z
N MET A 1 -25.12 -27.30 -9.62
CA MET A 1 -24.11 -27.41 -10.70
C MET A 1 -23.65 -26.00 -11.02
N HIS A 2 -22.49 -25.56 -10.53
CA HIS A 2 -22.04 -24.18 -10.73
C HIS A 2 -21.03 -24.12 -11.89
N SER A 3 -21.45 -23.52 -13.00
CA SER A 3 -20.60 -23.14 -14.12
C SER A 3 -19.97 -21.78 -13.84
N LEU A 4 -18.68 -21.64 -14.11
CA LEU A 4 -17.96 -20.37 -14.03
C LEU A 4 -17.95 -19.69 -15.39
N GLN A 5 -18.26 -18.40 -15.42
CA GLN A 5 -18.09 -17.58 -16.60
C GLN A 5 -16.64 -17.12 -16.66
N VAL A 6 -15.94 -17.49 -17.74
CA VAL A 6 -14.56 -17.09 -17.98
C VAL A 6 -14.42 -16.54 -19.39
N LEU A 7 -13.41 -15.69 -19.60
CA LEU A 7 -13.02 -15.22 -20.93
C LEU A 7 -11.79 -16.00 -21.37
N ARG A 8 -11.92 -16.71 -22.50
CA ARG A 8 -10.82 -17.39 -23.15
C ARG A 8 -10.12 -16.42 -24.08
N VAL A 9 -8.80 -16.32 -23.97
CA VAL A 9 -7.90 -15.58 -24.87
C VAL A 9 -7.04 -16.62 -25.58
N ASP A 10 -7.04 -16.59 -26.91
CA ASP A 10 -6.17 -17.44 -27.74
C ASP A 10 -4.87 -16.69 -28.11
N PRO A 11 -3.82 -17.38 -28.60
CA PRO A 11 -2.55 -16.74 -29.02
C PRO A 11 -2.72 -15.62 -30.05
N ALA A 12 -3.79 -15.68 -30.85
CA ALA A 12 -4.18 -14.65 -31.79
C ALA A 12 -4.76 -13.36 -31.15
N GLY A 13 -4.72 -13.24 -29.82
CA GLY A 13 -5.36 -12.16 -29.06
C GLY A 13 -6.89 -12.11 -29.20
N LYS A 14 -7.53 -13.15 -29.76
CA LYS A 14 -9.00 -13.24 -29.89
C LYS A 14 -9.61 -13.67 -28.57
N THR A 15 -10.68 -12.99 -28.16
CA THR A 15 -11.36 -13.27 -26.90
C THR A 15 -12.74 -13.88 -27.10
N ARG A 16 -13.08 -14.91 -26.33
CA ARG A 16 -14.39 -15.57 -26.37
C ARG A 16 -14.89 -15.86 -24.97
N ARG A 17 -16.12 -15.45 -24.66
CA ARG A 17 -16.79 -15.80 -23.41
C ARG A 17 -17.23 -17.26 -23.44
N ILE A 18 -16.82 -18.03 -22.43
CA ILE A 18 -17.17 -19.44 -22.28
C ILE A 18 -17.63 -19.73 -20.86
N TYR A 19 -18.47 -20.75 -20.72
CA TYR A 19 -18.89 -21.28 -19.42
C TYR A 19 -18.19 -22.61 -19.17
N VAL A 20 -17.41 -22.68 -18.10
CA VAL A 20 -16.64 -23.88 -17.75
C VAL A 20 -17.14 -24.44 -16.44
N LYS A 21 -17.41 -25.75 -16.39
CA LYS A 21 -17.76 -26.41 -15.13
C LYS A 21 -16.50 -26.59 -14.28
N ARG A 22 -16.61 -26.41 -12.97
CA ARG A 22 -15.49 -26.60 -12.02
C ARG A 22 -14.76 -27.93 -12.19
N ARG A 23 -15.51 -29.04 -12.34
CA ARG A 23 -14.94 -30.38 -12.52
C ARG A 23 -14.14 -30.50 -13.82
N ASP A 24 -14.62 -29.87 -14.88
CA ASP A 24 -13.98 -29.90 -16.19
C ASP A 24 -12.71 -29.01 -16.16
N LEU A 25 -12.76 -27.88 -15.47
CA LEU A 25 -11.59 -27.02 -15.24
C LEU A 25 -10.50 -27.72 -14.44
N LEU A 26 -10.86 -28.46 -13.39
CA LEU A 26 -9.91 -29.24 -12.58
C LEU A 26 -9.28 -30.37 -13.39
N ARG A 27 -10.11 -31.17 -14.08
CA ARG A 27 -9.64 -32.31 -14.87
C ARG A 27 -8.80 -31.90 -16.07
N ALA A 28 -9.25 -30.89 -16.81
CA ALA A 28 -8.52 -30.44 -17.99
C ALA A 28 -7.12 -29.96 -17.60
N ASN A 29 -7.02 -29.16 -16.53
CA ASN A 29 -5.82 -28.42 -16.11
C ASN A 29 -4.95 -29.12 -15.05
N GLY A 30 -5.23 -30.37 -14.66
CA GLY A 30 -4.47 -31.04 -13.59
C GLY A 30 -4.53 -30.30 -12.24
N LEU A 31 -5.59 -29.54 -12.00
CA LEU A 31 -5.75 -28.73 -10.80
C LEU A 31 -6.39 -29.54 -9.67
N GLN A 32 -5.94 -29.30 -8.45
CA GLN A 32 -6.56 -29.85 -7.25
C GLN A 32 -7.73 -28.97 -6.80
N PRO A 33 -8.73 -29.51 -6.08
CA PRO A 33 -9.83 -28.72 -5.54
C PRO A 33 -9.39 -27.54 -4.64
N ARG A 34 -8.20 -27.62 -4.03
CA ARG A 34 -7.62 -26.52 -3.23
C ARG A 34 -7.25 -25.31 -4.08
N ASP A 35 -6.77 -25.53 -5.31
CA ASP A 35 -6.35 -24.48 -6.24
C ASP A 35 -7.56 -23.68 -6.71
N LEU A 36 -8.73 -24.34 -6.79
CA LEU A 36 -9.99 -23.69 -7.15
C LEU A 36 -10.36 -22.56 -6.18
N ARG A 37 -9.96 -22.61 -4.90
CA ARG A 37 -10.21 -21.50 -3.95
C ARG A 37 -9.41 -20.24 -4.27
N ARG A 38 -8.27 -20.40 -4.95
CA ARG A 38 -7.40 -19.29 -5.37
C ARG A 38 -7.93 -18.61 -6.64
N ILE A 39 -8.69 -19.34 -7.45
CA ILE A 39 -9.12 -18.92 -8.78
C ILE A 39 -10.61 -18.57 -8.83
N ASP A 40 -11.46 -19.32 -8.12
CA ASP A 40 -12.92 -19.17 -8.16
C ASP A 40 -13.37 -17.96 -7.31
N PRO A 41 -13.92 -16.92 -7.93
CA PRO A 41 -14.35 -15.72 -7.22
C PRO A 41 -15.45 -15.99 -6.19
N SER A 42 -16.30 -17.00 -6.45
CA SER A 42 -17.40 -17.35 -5.54
C SER A 42 -16.95 -18.09 -4.29
N LEU A 43 -15.70 -18.57 -4.26
CA LEU A 43 -15.10 -19.26 -3.11
C LEU A 43 -14.08 -18.37 -2.37
N SER A 44 -13.74 -17.22 -2.94
CA SER A 44 -12.77 -16.27 -2.41
C SER A 44 -13.48 -15.32 -1.43
N LEU A 45 -13.50 -15.69 -0.15
CA LEU A 45 -14.19 -14.96 0.92
C LEU A 45 -13.39 -13.75 1.46
N THR A 46 -12.14 -13.56 1.03
CA THR A 46 -11.22 -12.51 1.53
C THR A 46 -10.25 -12.06 0.45
N LYS A 47 -9.67 -10.85 0.60
CA LYS A 47 -8.52 -10.37 -0.19
C LYS A 47 -7.43 -11.44 -0.14
N THR A 48 -7.32 -12.26 -1.19
CA THR A 48 -6.28 -13.30 -1.27
C THR A 48 -4.94 -12.65 -1.55
N SER A 49 -3.90 -13.08 -0.86
CA SER A 49 -2.51 -12.73 -1.17
C SER A 49 -2.20 -13.07 -2.63
N PRO A 50 -1.28 -12.32 -3.26
CA PRO A 50 -0.80 -12.65 -4.59
C PRO A 50 -0.16 -14.04 -4.55
N ASN A 51 -0.40 -14.82 -5.60
CA ASN A 51 0.20 -16.14 -5.75
C ASN A 51 0.30 -16.51 -7.22
N ILE A 52 1.46 -17.04 -7.59
CA ILE A 52 1.70 -17.73 -8.84
C ILE A 52 1.90 -19.21 -8.47
N THR A 53 1.19 -20.12 -9.14
CA THR A 53 1.38 -21.56 -8.96
C THR A 53 1.73 -22.15 -10.31
N ILE A 54 2.89 -22.80 -10.37
CA ILE A 54 3.37 -23.49 -11.57
C ILE A 54 3.04 -24.97 -11.47
N LYS A 55 2.54 -25.53 -12.56
CA LYS A 55 2.30 -26.97 -12.75
C LYS A 55 2.74 -27.36 -14.15
N ASP A 56 2.85 -28.66 -14.38
CA ASP A 56 3.40 -29.23 -15.62
C ASP A 56 2.96 -28.52 -16.91
N ASN A 57 1.67 -28.24 -17.12
CA ASN A 57 1.24 -27.58 -18.37
C ASN A 57 0.35 -26.36 -18.12
N VAL A 58 0.41 -25.81 -16.91
CA VAL A 58 -0.53 -24.78 -16.47
C VAL A 58 0.12 -23.84 -15.47
N LEU A 59 0.06 -22.54 -15.77
CA LEU A 59 0.37 -21.48 -14.83
C LEU A 59 -0.94 -20.91 -14.27
N VAL A 60 -1.07 -20.89 -12.94
CA VAL A 60 -2.22 -20.28 -12.26
C VAL A 60 -1.76 -18.99 -11.60
N ILE A 61 -2.37 -17.88 -12.00
CA ILE A 61 -2.04 -16.57 -11.47
C ILE A 61 -3.23 -16.01 -10.70
N ASN A 62 -2.96 -15.49 -9.51
CA ASN A 62 -3.88 -14.67 -8.73
C ASN A 62 -3.12 -13.49 -8.13
N LEU A 63 -3.17 -12.32 -8.76
CA LEU A 63 -2.47 -11.12 -8.28
C LEU A 63 -3.42 -10.16 -7.55
N GLY A 64 -3.93 -10.56 -6.38
CA GLY A 64 -4.59 -9.65 -5.44
C GLY A 64 -5.81 -8.89 -5.98
N GLY A 65 -6.63 -9.53 -6.82
CA GLY A 65 -7.85 -8.94 -7.40
C GLY A 65 -7.66 -8.20 -8.72
N VAL A 66 -6.53 -8.41 -9.41
CA VAL A 66 -6.24 -7.86 -10.74
C VAL A 66 -6.70 -8.80 -11.86
N SER A 67 -6.05 -9.96 -11.91
CA SER A 67 -6.32 -11.02 -12.87
C SER A 67 -6.21 -12.33 -12.09
N ARG A 68 -7.32 -13.06 -12.08
CA ARG A 68 -7.28 -14.49 -11.81
C ARG A 68 -7.25 -15.15 -13.16
N SER A 69 -6.20 -15.88 -13.47
CA SER A 69 -6.03 -16.50 -14.78
C SER A 69 -5.44 -17.90 -14.67
N VAL A 70 -5.84 -18.75 -15.61
CA VAL A 70 -5.24 -20.06 -15.84
C VAL A 70 -4.66 -20.03 -17.24
N ILE A 71 -3.35 -20.15 -17.33
CA ILE A 71 -2.57 -19.92 -18.54
C ILE A 71 -1.99 -21.25 -18.99
N ARG A 72 -2.03 -21.46 -20.30
CA ARG A 72 -1.36 -22.55 -21.02
C ARG A 72 -0.68 -21.96 -22.24
N ALA A 73 0.23 -22.71 -22.84
CA ALA A 73 0.83 -22.37 -24.13
C ALA A 73 -0.21 -22.11 -25.24
N ASP A 74 -1.41 -22.73 -25.18
CA ASP A 74 -2.42 -22.63 -26.23
C ASP A 74 -3.58 -21.67 -25.95
N LYS A 75 -3.75 -21.20 -24.71
CA LYS A 75 -4.86 -20.33 -24.29
C LYS A 75 -4.69 -19.81 -22.87
N CYS A 76 -5.28 -18.65 -22.60
CA CYS A 76 -5.46 -18.11 -21.26
C CYS A 76 -6.95 -18.03 -20.90
N LEU A 77 -7.31 -18.45 -19.68
CA LEU A 77 -8.65 -18.32 -19.13
C LEU A 77 -8.65 -17.24 -18.05
N VAL A 78 -9.28 -16.10 -18.33
CA VAL A 78 -9.43 -14.99 -17.40
C VAL A 78 -10.77 -15.09 -16.67
N PHE A 79 -10.72 -15.05 -15.34
CA PHE A 79 -11.91 -15.07 -14.49
C PHE A 79 -12.36 -13.62 -14.19
N GLU A 80 -13.65 -13.43 -13.93
CA GLU A 80 -14.26 -12.11 -13.70
C GLU A 80 -13.99 -11.08 -14.83
N PRO A 81 -14.34 -11.38 -16.10
CA PRO A 81 -14.01 -10.50 -17.23
C PRO A 81 -14.66 -9.12 -17.19
N ASN A 82 -15.60 -8.88 -16.27
CA ASN A 82 -16.22 -7.56 -16.07
C ASN A 82 -15.52 -6.72 -14.99
N SER A 83 -14.49 -7.26 -14.32
CA SER A 83 -13.67 -6.49 -13.37
C SER A 83 -12.87 -5.41 -14.10
N PRO A 84 -12.76 -4.18 -13.57
CA PRO A 84 -11.98 -3.12 -14.19
C PRO A 84 -10.51 -3.51 -14.38
N CYS A 85 -9.98 -4.37 -13.51
CA CYS A 85 -8.59 -4.83 -13.63
C CYS A 85 -8.42 -5.86 -14.73
N SER A 86 -9.38 -6.78 -14.88
CA SER A 86 -9.37 -7.76 -15.96
C SER A 86 -9.59 -7.09 -17.32
N GLN A 87 -10.35 -5.99 -17.38
CA GLN A 87 -10.49 -5.18 -18.59
C GLN A 87 -9.17 -4.51 -18.98
N LYS A 88 -8.51 -3.81 -18.04
CA LYS A 88 -7.18 -3.20 -18.29
C LYS A 88 -6.15 -4.24 -18.71
N PHE A 89 -6.19 -5.42 -18.10
CA PHE A 89 -5.35 -6.54 -18.48
C PHE A 89 -5.56 -6.95 -19.95
N LEU A 90 -6.81 -7.10 -20.39
CA LEU A 90 -7.11 -7.44 -21.78
C LEU A 90 -6.76 -6.32 -22.75
N GLU A 91 -6.91 -5.05 -22.35
CA GLU A 91 -6.51 -3.89 -23.15
C GLU A 91 -5.00 -3.83 -23.40
N ILE A 92 -4.18 -4.35 -22.48
CA ILE A 92 -2.73 -4.42 -22.63
C ILE A 92 -2.33 -5.66 -23.44
N VAL A 93 -2.89 -6.82 -23.08
CA VAL A 93 -2.45 -8.12 -23.61
C VAL A 93 -2.95 -8.37 -25.03
N CYS A 94 -4.22 -8.10 -25.32
CA CYS A 94 -4.78 -8.44 -26.64
C CYS A 94 -4.07 -7.74 -27.81
N PRO A 95 -3.72 -6.45 -27.74
CA PRO A 95 -2.96 -5.80 -28.80
C PRO A 95 -1.52 -6.32 -28.95
N ARG A 96 -0.86 -6.68 -27.84
CA ARG A 96 0.50 -7.25 -27.85
C ARG A 96 0.52 -8.60 -28.57
N LEU A 97 -0.41 -9.48 -28.22
CA LEU A 97 -0.58 -10.77 -28.86
C LEU A 97 -0.87 -10.66 -30.37
N GLN A 98 -1.73 -9.71 -30.77
CA GLN A 98 -2.03 -9.47 -32.19
C GLN A 98 -0.83 -8.93 -32.97
N ALA A 99 0.00 -8.11 -32.33
CA ALA A 99 1.24 -7.64 -32.93
C ALA A 99 2.27 -8.77 -33.09
N SER A 100 2.38 -9.64 -32.08
CA SER A 100 3.24 -10.82 -32.07
C SER A 100 2.84 -11.83 -33.15
N GLU A 101 1.53 -12.13 -33.29
CA GLU A 101 1.00 -12.98 -34.37
C GLU A 101 1.28 -12.37 -35.77
N GLY A 102 1.08 -11.06 -35.93
CA GLY A 102 1.39 -10.36 -37.19
C GLY A 102 2.88 -10.31 -37.53
N ALA A 103 3.76 -10.38 -36.53
CA ALA A 103 5.21 -10.48 -36.71
C ALA A 103 5.64 -11.91 -37.09
N HIS A 104 5.07 -12.94 -36.45
CA HIS A 104 5.26 -14.35 -36.82
C HIS A 104 4.85 -14.63 -38.27
N GLU A 105 3.72 -14.09 -38.72
CA GLU A 105 3.27 -14.21 -40.12
C GLU A 105 4.23 -13.54 -41.13
N ARG A 106 4.93 -12.47 -40.72
CA ARG A 106 5.92 -11.77 -41.55
C ARG A 106 7.25 -12.51 -41.60
N GLN A 107 7.73 -13.02 -40.46
CA GLN A 107 8.94 -13.85 -40.38
C GLN A 107 8.79 -15.13 -41.20
N GLN A 108 7.64 -15.83 -41.12
CA GLN A 108 7.39 -17.03 -41.94
C GLN A 108 7.35 -16.75 -43.45
N LYS A 109 6.96 -15.54 -43.88
CA LYS A 109 6.97 -15.15 -45.30
C LYS A 109 8.33 -14.66 -45.81
N HIS A 110 9.23 -14.20 -44.93
CA HIS A 110 10.54 -13.65 -45.31
C HIS A 110 11.71 -14.64 -45.10
N GLY A 111 11.49 -15.76 -44.40
CA GLY A 111 12.50 -16.77 -44.04
C GLY A 111 13.09 -17.62 -45.17
N GLN A 112 13.08 -17.16 -46.42
CA GLN A 112 13.74 -17.88 -47.52
C GLN A 112 14.99 -17.19 -48.08
N ASN A 113 15.43 -16.04 -47.54
CA ASN A 113 16.55 -15.32 -48.14
C ASN A 113 17.33 -14.39 -47.19
N VAL A 114 17.98 -14.90 -46.13
CA VAL A 114 19.05 -14.15 -45.43
C VAL A 114 20.15 -15.10 -44.96
N LEU A 115 21.42 -14.74 -45.27
CA LEU A 115 22.65 -15.53 -45.09
C LEU A 115 23.41 -15.17 -43.78
N PHE A 116 22.80 -14.42 -42.86
CA PHE A 116 23.47 -13.97 -41.63
C PHE A 116 22.53 -14.13 -40.42
N PRO A 117 22.95 -14.81 -39.34
CA PRO A 117 22.26 -14.75 -38.06
C PRO A 117 22.52 -13.36 -37.47
N GLN A 118 21.58 -12.44 -37.65
CA GLN A 118 21.47 -11.29 -36.77
C GLN A 118 20.64 -11.74 -35.56
N ASP A 119 20.95 -11.23 -34.36
CA ASP A 119 20.18 -11.45 -33.14
C ASP A 119 18.68 -11.38 -33.44
N GLU A 120 18.06 -12.54 -33.68
CA GLU A 120 16.63 -12.63 -33.91
C GLU A 120 16.03 -12.32 -32.54
N GLU A 121 15.45 -11.13 -32.38
CA GLU A 121 14.53 -10.85 -31.26
C GLU A 121 13.42 -11.91 -31.34
N LYS A 122 13.65 -13.02 -30.65
CA LYS A 122 12.68 -14.10 -30.50
C LYS A 122 11.53 -13.48 -29.72
N LEU A 123 10.34 -13.50 -30.32
CA LEU A 123 9.18 -12.97 -29.64
C LEU A 123 8.90 -13.81 -28.40
N PRO A 124 8.57 -13.17 -27.26
CA PRO A 124 8.33 -13.89 -26.03
C PRO A 124 7.18 -14.88 -26.25
N PRO A 125 7.25 -16.07 -25.63
CA PRO A 125 6.20 -17.07 -25.74
C PRO A 125 4.88 -16.54 -25.15
N PHE A 126 3.77 -17.11 -25.64
CA PHE A 126 2.43 -16.66 -25.29
C PHE A 126 2.21 -16.54 -23.78
N GLU A 127 2.61 -17.56 -23.01
CA GLU A 127 2.47 -17.59 -21.56
C GLU A 127 3.23 -16.49 -20.84
N LEU A 128 4.43 -16.11 -21.34
CA LEU A 128 5.21 -15.01 -20.78
C LEU A 128 4.58 -13.66 -21.13
N GLU A 129 4.05 -13.45 -22.34
CA GLU A 129 3.29 -12.23 -22.66
C GLU A 129 2.05 -12.06 -21.75
N ILE A 130 1.35 -13.16 -21.47
CA ILE A 130 0.21 -13.15 -20.55
C ILE A 130 0.65 -12.85 -19.12
N LEU A 131 1.73 -13.47 -18.63
CA LEU A 131 2.29 -13.26 -17.30
C LEU A 131 2.75 -11.81 -17.14
N GLU A 132 3.51 -11.30 -18.11
CA GLU A 132 4.00 -9.93 -18.13
C GLU A 132 2.83 -8.94 -18.07
N GLY A 133 1.80 -9.13 -18.92
CA GLY A 133 0.62 -8.29 -18.90
C GLY A 133 -0.12 -8.32 -17.54
N ALA A 134 -0.10 -9.45 -16.84
CA ALA A 134 -0.68 -9.55 -15.50
C ALA A 134 0.14 -8.77 -14.47
N LEU A 135 1.47 -8.88 -14.51
CA LEU A 135 2.40 -8.17 -13.65
C LEU A 135 2.39 -6.65 -13.92
N MET A 136 2.29 -6.22 -15.18
CA MET A 136 2.11 -4.81 -15.56
C MET A 136 0.90 -4.18 -14.89
N VAL A 137 -0.25 -4.86 -14.91
CA VAL A 137 -1.47 -4.32 -14.30
C VAL A 137 -1.36 -4.34 -12.77
N ALA A 138 -0.74 -5.38 -12.21
CA ALA A 138 -0.55 -5.49 -10.76
C ALA A 138 0.34 -4.37 -10.22
N THR A 139 1.55 -4.22 -10.76
CA THR A 139 2.50 -3.17 -10.37
C THR A 139 1.99 -1.78 -10.73
N GLY A 140 1.39 -1.59 -11.92
CA GLY A 140 0.79 -0.32 -12.32
C GLY A 140 -0.34 0.16 -11.42
N ARG A 141 -1.07 -0.76 -10.76
CA ARG A 141 -2.06 -0.39 -9.72
C ARG A 141 -1.39 0.10 -8.44
N LEU A 142 -0.32 -0.56 -7.99
CA LEU A 142 0.44 -0.11 -6.82
C LEU A 142 1.00 1.28 -7.06
N ASP A 143 1.56 1.53 -8.25
CA ASP A 143 2.08 2.85 -8.64
C ASP A 143 0.99 3.92 -8.67
N ALA A 144 -0.18 3.62 -9.26
CA ALA A 144 -1.29 4.57 -9.29
C ALA A 144 -1.81 4.90 -7.88
N GLU A 145 -1.86 3.91 -7.00
CA GLU A 145 -2.23 4.09 -5.59
C GLU A 145 -1.17 4.92 -4.85
N LEU A 146 0.12 4.64 -5.06
CA LEU A 146 1.24 5.40 -4.50
C LEU A 146 1.20 6.88 -4.91
N VAL A 147 1.00 7.18 -6.19
CA VAL A 147 0.91 8.56 -6.69
C VAL A 147 -0.28 9.30 -6.05
N ALA A 148 -1.43 8.63 -5.95
CA ALA A 148 -2.62 9.22 -5.33
C ALA A 148 -2.40 9.52 -3.84
N VAL A 149 -1.80 8.58 -3.09
CA VAL A 149 -1.52 8.73 -1.67
C VAL A 149 -0.43 9.76 -1.41
N SER A 150 0.65 9.76 -2.20
CA SER A 150 1.74 10.74 -2.12
C SER A 150 1.23 12.19 -2.22
N LYS A 151 0.29 12.45 -3.15
CA LYS A 151 -0.38 13.75 -3.25
C LYS A 151 -1.14 14.13 -1.97
N ARG A 152 -1.84 13.16 -1.36
CA ARG A 152 -2.55 13.39 -0.08
C ARG A 152 -1.59 13.63 1.07
N VAL A 153 -0.49 12.87 1.17
CA VAL A 153 0.57 13.06 2.18
C VAL A 153 1.14 14.47 2.09
N SER A 154 1.50 14.92 0.89
CA SER A 154 2.03 16.27 0.65
C SER A 154 1.05 17.36 1.13
N ASN A 155 -0.24 17.22 0.80
CA ASN A 155 -1.27 18.15 1.28
C ASN A 155 -1.37 18.17 2.82
N VAL A 156 -1.31 17.01 3.48
CA VAL A 156 -1.38 16.91 4.95
C VAL A 156 -0.14 17.54 5.58
N LEU A 157 1.07 17.28 5.05
CA LEU A 157 2.32 17.86 5.53
C LEU A 157 2.33 19.40 5.46
N MET A 158 1.69 19.99 4.45
CA MET A 158 1.61 21.45 4.30
C MET A 158 0.55 22.09 5.22
N ASN A 159 -0.58 21.42 5.43
CA ASN A 159 -1.74 22.00 6.11
C ASN A 159 -1.71 21.78 7.63
N LEU A 160 -1.31 20.59 8.07
CA LEU A 160 -1.45 20.16 9.46
C LEU A 160 -0.58 20.96 10.46
N PRO A 161 0.65 21.40 10.11
CA PRO A 161 1.42 22.30 10.97
C PRO A 161 0.79 23.69 11.14
N ARG A 162 0.00 24.15 10.16
CA ARG A 162 -0.64 25.47 10.18
C ARG A 162 -1.95 25.45 10.95
N ASP A 163 -2.72 24.38 10.79
CA ASP A 163 -4.07 24.26 11.34
C ASP A 163 -4.33 22.85 11.93
N ILE A 164 -4.12 22.74 13.24
CA ILE A 164 -4.32 21.50 14.01
C ILE A 164 -5.82 21.36 14.30
N THR A 165 -6.57 20.86 13.31
CA THR A 165 -8.00 20.55 13.42
C THR A 165 -8.23 19.04 13.49
N PRO A 166 -9.34 18.59 14.12
CA PRO A 166 -9.68 17.17 14.16
C PRO A 166 -9.86 16.57 12.75
N VAL A 167 -10.33 17.36 11.78
CA VAL A 167 -10.51 16.93 10.39
C VAL A 167 -9.15 16.62 9.73
N ASN A 168 -8.17 17.51 9.90
CA ASN A 168 -6.83 17.31 9.34
C ASN A 168 -6.10 16.12 10.01
N LEU A 169 -6.31 15.91 11.32
CA LEU A 169 -5.81 14.74 12.05
C LEU A 169 -6.46 13.43 11.58
N GLU A 170 -7.76 13.46 11.26
CA GLU A 170 -8.45 12.30 10.68
C GLU A 170 -7.92 12.00 9.27
N GLU A 171 -7.66 13.01 8.45
CA GLU A 171 -7.02 12.83 7.14
C GLU A 171 -5.60 12.27 7.27
N LEU A 172 -4.79 12.73 8.25
CA LEU A 172 -3.49 12.12 8.53
C LEU A 172 -3.63 10.62 8.88
N ARG A 173 -4.58 10.26 9.76
CA ARG A 173 -4.86 8.87 10.10
C ARG A 173 -5.26 8.05 8.87
N ARG A 174 -6.15 8.58 8.02
CA ARG A 174 -6.59 7.91 6.78
C ARG A 174 -5.44 7.69 5.82
N VAL A 175 -4.60 8.71 5.62
CA VAL A 175 -3.42 8.61 4.76
C VAL A 175 -2.43 7.58 5.29
N LYS A 176 -2.14 7.55 6.60
CA LYS A 176 -1.32 6.51 7.22
C LYS A 176 -1.88 5.11 6.99
N GLN A 177 -3.19 4.92 7.16
CA GLN A 177 -3.81 3.63 6.92
C GLN A 177 -3.69 3.19 5.46
N CYS A 178 -3.91 4.11 4.51
CA CYS A 178 -3.69 3.83 3.08
C CYS A 178 -2.23 3.47 2.79
N LEU A 179 -1.26 4.14 3.40
CA LEU A 179 0.18 3.82 3.23
C LEU A 179 0.52 2.43 3.75
N VAL A 180 0.02 2.04 4.93
CA VAL A 180 0.22 0.69 5.49
C VAL A 180 -0.40 -0.39 4.59
N GLU A 181 -1.61 -0.14 4.07
CA GLU A 181 -2.25 -1.07 3.13
C GLU A 181 -1.48 -1.19 1.81
N LEU A 182 -0.95 -0.08 1.29
CA LEU A 182 -0.16 -0.06 0.07
C LEU A 182 1.18 -0.77 0.25
N GLU A 183 1.90 -0.45 1.33
CA GLU A 183 3.15 -1.11 1.74
C GLU A 183 2.94 -2.62 1.81
N SER A 184 1.93 -3.09 2.56
CA SER A 184 1.64 -4.51 2.68
C SER A 184 1.29 -5.16 1.33
N LYS A 185 0.55 -4.49 0.44
CA LYS A 185 0.25 -5.06 -0.89
C LYS A 185 1.52 -5.20 -1.75
N ALA A 186 2.39 -4.20 -1.72
CA ALA A 186 3.64 -4.18 -2.48
C ALA A 186 4.63 -5.23 -1.93
N ASP A 187 4.75 -5.32 -0.61
CA ASP A 187 5.55 -6.32 0.11
C ASP A 187 5.10 -7.74 -0.22
N ASN A 188 3.79 -8.03 -0.15
CA ASN A 188 3.28 -9.34 -0.53
C ASN A 188 3.57 -9.72 -2.00
N LEU A 189 3.56 -8.74 -2.91
CA LEU A 189 3.89 -8.99 -4.33
C LEU A 189 5.39 -9.22 -4.50
N ARG A 190 6.21 -8.43 -3.81
CA ARG A 190 7.67 -8.58 -3.77
C ARG A 190 8.05 -9.97 -3.25
N ASP A 191 7.58 -10.33 -2.06
CA ASP A 191 7.89 -11.60 -1.41
C ASP A 191 7.46 -12.80 -2.28
N MET A 192 6.31 -12.70 -2.95
CA MET A 192 5.85 -13.74 -3.87
C MET A 192 6.77 -13.86 -5.11
N LEU A 193 7.30 -12.75 -5.63
CA LEU A 193 8.25 -12.79 -6.75
C LEU A 193 9.62 -13.28 -6.30
N GLU A 194 10.07 -12.91 -5.10
CA GLU A 194 11.33 -13.36 -4.51
C GLU A 194 11.30 -14.88 -4.26
N GLU A 195 10.26 -15.40 -3.60
CA GLU A 195 10.08 -16.84 -3.39
C GLU A 195 10.04 -17.63 -4.72
N LEU A 196 9.49 -17.03 -5.77
CA LEU A 196 9.38 -17.64 -7.09
C LEU A 196 10.72 -17.67 -7.85
N MET A 197 11.56 -16.65 -7.65
CA MET A 197 12.89 -16.57 -8.26
C MET A 197 13.95 -17.35 -7.47
N ASP A 198 13.72 -17.65 -6.19
CA ASP A 198 14.61 -18.47 -5.37
C ASP A 198 14.65 -19.95 -5.80
N ASP A 199 13.68 -20.41 -6.62
CA ASP A 199 13.60 -21.78 -7.12
C ASP A 199 13.79 -21.83 -8.66
N ASP A 200 15.04 -22.06 -9.08
CA ASP A 200 15.44 -22.19 -10.49
C ASP A 200 14.57 -23.22 -11.26
N ASP A 201 14.12 -24.30 -10.58
CA ASP A 201 13.28 -25.31 -11.21
C ASP A 201 11.86 -24.78 -11.47
N GLU A 202 11.35 -23.85 -10.66
CA GLU A 202 10.07 -23.17 -10.90
C GLU A 202 10.19 -22.16 -12.04
N VAL A 203 11.24 -21.36 -12.06
CA VAL A 203 11.54 -20.42 -13.15
C VAL A 203 11.61 -21.14 -14.50
N CYS A 204 12.37 -22.23 -14.59
CA CYS A 204 12.46 -23.06 -15.79
C CYS A 204 11.08 -23.60 -16.23
N LYS A 205 10.19 -23.93 -15.30
CA LYS A 205 8.87 -24.50 -15.60
C LYS A 205 7.84 -23.46 -16.08
N MET A 206 8.14 -22.15 -16.04
CA MET A 206 7.22 -21.11 -16.50
C MET A 206 7.09 -21.05 -18.01
N ASN A 207 8.16 -21.38 -18.74
CA ASN A 207 8.11 -21.46 -20.19
C ASN A 207 7.48 -22.81 -20.60
N LEU A 208 6.18 -22.78 -20.90
CA LEU A 208 5.40 -23.97 -21.20
C LEU A 208 5.61 -24.45 -22.64
N SER A 209 5.97 -23.53 -23.54
CA SER A 209 6.12 -23.75 -24.98
C SER A 209 7.46 -24.41 -25.35
N SER A 210 8.49 -24.17 -24.56
CA SER A 210 9.86 -24.66 -24.80
C SER A 210 10.17 -26.03 -24.22
N ARG A 211 9.19 -26.71 -23.60
CA ARG A 211 9.43 -28.05 -23.07
C ARG A 211 9.83 -29.00 -24.19
N PRO A 212 11.04 -29.57 -24.16
CA PRO A 212 11.44 -30.50 -25.20
C PRO A 212 10.53 -31.73 -25.12
N ILE A 213 10.04 -32.17 -26.27
CA ILE A 213 9.45 -33.49 -26.47
C ILE A 213 10.61 -34.49 -26.30
N ARG A 214 11.04 -34.76 -25.06
CA ARG A 214 12.07 -35.75 -24.71
C ARG A 214 11.53 -37.18 -24.78
N GLU A 215 10.89 -37.54 -25.90
CA GLU A 215 10.59 -38.94 -26.22
C GLU A 215 11.51 -39.41 -27.36
N ASP A 216 12.53 -40.18 -26.97
CA ASP A 216 13.25 -41.19 -27.76
C ASP A 216 13.91 -40.77 -29.09
N ARG A 217 14.99 -39.97 -29.05
CA ARG A 217 15.98 -39.98 -30.15
C ARG A 217 17.43 -40.16 -29.64
N PRO A 218 18.12 -41.26 -30.01
CA PRO A 218 19.45 -41.62 -29.50
C PRO A 218 20.63 -41.05 -30.31
N GLU A 219 20.45 -39.98 -31.08
CA GLU A 219 21.49 -39.38 -31.92
C GLU A 219 21.42 -37.85 -31.84
N ALA A 220 22.24 -37.20 -31.00
CA ALA A 220 22.80 -35.85 -31.26
C ALA A 220 23.63 -35.25 -30.08
N ALA A 221 24.85 -35.71 -29.86
CA ALA A 221 25.78 -35.03 -28.91
C ALA A 221 26.29 -33.64 -29.41
N LEU A 222 25.90 -33.22 -30.62
CA LEU A 222 26.24 -31.92 -31.23
C LEU A 222 25.04 -30.95 -31.32
N GLU A 223 23.79 -31.44 -31.25
CA GLU A 223 22.59 -30.59 -31.09
C GLU A 223 22.36 -30.28 -29.59
N GLU A 224 22.82 -31.15 -28.67
CA GLU A 224 22.72 -30.96 -27.21
C GLU A 224 23.41 -29.68 -26.67
N MET A 225 24.45 -29.16 -27.34
CA MET A 225 25.11 -27.92 -26.89
C MET A 225 24.34 -26.66 -27.30
N ASP A 226 23.74 -26.65 -28.50
CA ASP A 226 22.95 -25.52 -29.00
C ASP A 226 21.58 -25.46 -28.29
N ASP A 227 20.98 -26.63 -28.00
CA ASP A 227 19.73 -26.72 -27.24
C ASP A 227 19.91 -26.28 -25.77
N ALA A 228 21.03 -26.61 -25.12
CA ALA A 228 21.31 -26.19 -23.75
C ALA A 228 21.56 -24.67 -23.63
N GLU A 229 22.33 -24.09 -24.56
CA GLU A 229 22.53 -22.63 -24.61
C GLU A 229 21.22 -21.87 -24.87
N MET A 230 20.29 -22.47 -25.62
CA MET A 230 18.96 -21.89 -25.88
C MET A 230 18.03 -22.01 -24.66
N GLU A 231 18.04 -23.14 -23.95
CA GLU A 231 17.30 -23.31 -22.69
C GLU A 231 17.80 -22.30 -21.63
N GLU A 232 19.11 -22.12 -21.49
CA GLU A 232 19.70 -21.14 -20.56
C GLU A 232 19.25 -19.70 -20.88
N ARG A 233 19.23 -19.30 -22.16
CA ARG A 233 18.76 -17.96 -22.57
C ARG A 233 17.28 -17.72 -22.25
N GLU A 234 16.43 -18.73 -22.45
CA GLU A 234 14.99 -18.57 -22.16
C GLU A 234 14.68 -18.49 -20.66
N VAL A 235 15.51 -19.15 -19.85
CA VAL A 235 15.48 -19.01 -18.39
C VAL A 235 15.94 -17.61 -18.01
N GLU A 236 17.05 -17.12 -18.57
CA GLU A 236 17.56 -15.76 -18.35
C GLU A 236 16.51 -14.69 -18.72
N GLU A 237 15.83 -14.82 -19.87
CA GLU A 237 14.73 -13.91 -20.25
C GLU A 237 13.56 -13.91 -19.25
N THR A 238 13.27 -15.07 -18.65
CA THR A 238 12.22 -15.21 -17.64
C THR A 238 12.66 -14.56 -16.32
N GLU A 239 13.90 -14.78 -15.91
CA GLU A 239 14.50 -14.16 -14.72
C GLU A 239 14.53 -12.64 -14.85
N ASP A 240 15.03 -12.12 -15.97
CA ASP A 240 15.08 -10.67 -16.26
C ASP A 240 13.69 -10.03 -16.15
N LEU A 241 12.66 -10.68 -16.69
CA LEU A 241 11.28 -10.23 -16.60
C LEU A 241 10.80 -10.18 -15.15
N LEU A 242 11.03 -11.25 -14.39
CA LEU A 242 10.60 -11.33 -12.98
C LEU A 242 11.37 -10.32 -12.12
N GLU A 243 12.68 -10.19 -12.32
CA GLU A 243 13.54 -9.25 -11.61
C GLU A 243 13.05 -7.81 -11.84
N TYR A 244 12.72 -7.45 -13.08
CA TYR A 244 12.17 -6.13 -13.39
C TYR A 244 10.92 -5.81 -12.54
N TYR A 245 9.96 -6.75 -12.47
CA TYR A 245 8.74 -6.53 -11.68
C TYR A 245 8.98 -6.63 -10.17
N LEU A 246 9.94 -7.44 -9.72
CA LEU A 246 10.38 -7.48 -8.33
C LEU A 246 10.93 -6.11 -7.91
N GLN A 247 11.90 -5.58 -8.67
CA GLN A 247 12.49 -4.27 -8.41
C GLN A 247 11.43 -3.17 -8.43
N ARG A 248 10.45 -3.25 -9.35
CA ARG A 248 9.35 -2.29 -9.40
C ARG A 248 8.47 -2.36 -8.16
N ALA A 249 8.08 -3.56 -7.72
CA ALA A 249 7.29 -3.75 -6.49
C ALA A 249 8.06 -3.28 -5.24
N ALA A 250 9.34 -3.61 -5.13
CA ALA A 250 10.23 -3.17 -4.05
C ALA A 250 10.41 -1.65 -4.04
N GLY A 251 10.49 -1.02 -5.21
CA GLY A 251 10.51 0.44 -5.35
C GLY A 251 9.23 1.09 -4.83
N THR A 252 8.06 0.57 -5.19
CA THR A 252 6.78 1.05 -4.67
C THR A 252 6.68 0.88 -3.15
N GLN A 253 7.11 -0.25 -2.61
CA GLN A 253 7.13 -0.51 -1.17
C GLN A 253 8.03 0.49 -0.44
N SER A 254 9.28 0.65 -0.88
CA SER A 254 10.27 1.53 -0.24
C SER A 254 9.78 2.98 -0.20
N GLU A 255 9.14 3.43 -1.27
CA GLU A 255 8.57 4.78 -1.34
C GLU A 255 7.36 4.94 -0.43
N ALA A 256 6.50 3.91 -0.31
CA ALA A 256 5.38 3.90 0.64
C ALA A 256 5.88 3.94 2.09
N GLU A 257 6.91 3.17 2.43
CA GLU A 257 7.54 3.16 3.75
C GLU A 257 8.13 4.53 4.10
N ARG A 258 8.84 5.16 3.15
CA ARG A 258 9.39 6.51 3.31
C ARG A 258 8.32 7.54 3.62
N LEU A 259 7.20 7.53 2.88
CA LEU A 259 6.07 8.43 3.12
C LEU A 259 5.40 8.15 4.46
N LEU A 260 5.32 6.88 4.88
CA LEU A 260 4.75 6.48 6.16
C LEU A 260 5.61 6.95 7.33
N ALA A 261 6.93 6.83 7.23
CA ALA A 261 7.87 7.37 8.19
C ALA A 261 7.68 8.89 8.34
N GLY A 262 7.66 9.63 7.23
CA GLY A 262 7.42 11.08 7.26
C GLY A 262 6.06 11.47 7.87
N ALA A 263 5.01 10.67 7.64
CA ALA A 263 3.71 10.88 8.27
C ALA A 263 3.70 10.59 9.78
N ARG A 264 4.48 9.59 10.23
CA ARG A 264 4.67 9.28 11.66
C ARG A 264 5.45 10.39 12.37
N ASP A 265 6.51 10.90 11.75
CA ASP A 265 7.30 12.02 12.28
C ASP A 265 6.46 13.29 12.43
N LEU A 266 5.61 13.57 11.45
CA LEU A 266 4.65 14.68 11.52
C LEU A 266 3.69 14.52 12.71
N GLU A 267 3.13 13.32 12.91
CA GLU A 267 2.24 13.03 14.02
C GLU A 267 2.91 13.26 15.37
N GLU A 268 4.15 12.77 15.53
CA GLU A 268 4.93 12.96 16.75
C GLU A 268 5.20 14.45 17.02
N SER A 269 5.63 15.19 15.99
CA SER A 269 5.85 16.64 16.08
C SER A 269 4.59 17.41 16.49
N ILE A 270 3.43 17.04 15.97
CA ILE A 270 2.14 17.63 16.37
C ILE A 270 1.77 17.22 17.79
N GLY A 271 2.02 15.97 18.17
CA GLY A 271 1.83 15.48 19.54
C GLY A 271 2.63 16.31 20.55
N VAL A 272 3.89 16.62 20.23
CA VAL A 272 4.75 17.52 21.03
C VAL A 272 4.17 18.93 21.07
N SER A 273 3.78 19.48 19.92
CA SER A 273 3.21 20.84 19.82
C SER A 273 1.91 21.00 20.60
N LEU A 274 1.02 20.00 20.56
CA LEU A 274 -0.24 19.99 21.29
C LEU A 274 0.00 19.88 22.81
N SER A 275 0.99 19.08 23.21
CA SER A 275 1.40 18.95 24.61
C SER A 275 1.95 20.27 25.16
N ALA A 276 2.76 20.99 24.35
CA ALA A 276 3.24 22.32 24.69
C ALA A 276 2.11 23.34 24.87
N ARG A 277 1.12 23.35 23.95
CA ARG A 277 -0.06 24.23 24.09
C ARG A 277 -0.89 23.91 25.33
N ARG A 278 -1.10 22.62 25.65
CA ARG A 278 -1.78 22.22 26.90
C ARG A 278 -1.03 22.69 28.13
N PHE A 279 0.30 22.63 28.11
CA PHE A 279 1.13 23.15 29.19
C PHE A 279 0.96 24.67 29.37
N GLU A 280 0.93 25.44 28.28
CA GLU A 280 0.65 26.88 28.33
C GLU A 280 -0.75 27.19 28.90
N VAL A 281 -1.77 26.44 28.46
CA VAL A 281 -3.15 26.60 28.98
C VAL A 281 -3.21 26.28 30.47
N ASN A 282 -2.63 25.16 30.91
CA ASN A 282 -2.60 24.78 32.33
C ASN A 282 -1.86 25.83 33.18
N ARG A 283 -0.80 26.44 32.63
CA ARG A 283 -0.08 27.53 33.28
C ARG A 283 -0.94 28.79 33.43
N LEU A 284 -1.74 29.13 32.41
CA LEU A 284 -2.69 30.24 32.48
C LEU A 284 -3.80 29.95 33.51
N GLU A 285 -4.37 28.75 33.50
CA GLU A 285 -5.38 28.31 34.47
C GLU A 285 -4.85 28.39 35.90
N LEU A 286 -3.63 27.89 36.15
CA LEU A 286 -3.00 27.96 37.46
C LEU A 286 -2.74 29.42 37.89
N THR A 287 -2.36 30.30 36.97
CA THR A 287 -2.19 31.74 37.26
C THR A 287 -3.52 32.40 37.62
N LEU A 288 -4.60 32.08 36.90
CA LEU A 288 -5.95 32.57 37.17
C LEU A 288 -6.51 32.03 38.50
N SER A 289 -6.20 30.78 38.83
CA SER A 289 -6.55 30.15 40.11
C SER A 289 -5.85 30.82 41.29
N ILE A 290 -4.55 31.11 41.19
CA ILE A 290 -3.81 31.88 42.22
C ILE A 290 -4.43 33.27 42.41
N GLY A 291 -4.76 33.96 41.30
CA GLY A 291 -5.45 35.26 41.34
C GLY A 291 -6.81 35.19 42.02
N SER A 292 -7.60 34.18 41.68
CA SER A 292 -8.93 33.94 42.26
C SER A 292 -8.86 33.62 43.75
N PHE A 293 -7.88 32.83 44.18
CA PHE A 293 -7.63 32.52 45.59
C PHE A 293 -7.26 33.78 46.39
N ALA A 294 -6.36 34.61 45.87
CA ALA A 294 -6.00 35.89 46.51
C ALA A 294 -7.21 36.82 46.63
N ALA A 295 -8.03 36.93 45.56
CA ALA A 295 -9.26 37.71 45.58
C ALA A 295 -10.30 37.16 46.57
N ALA A 296 -10.44 35.83 46.69
CA ALA A 296 -11.36 35.19 47.62
C ALA A 296 -10.98 35.48 49.09
N LEU A 297 -9.68 35.48 49.43
CA LEU A 297 -9.22 35.89 50.76
C LEU A 297 -9.56 37.36 51.05
N GLY A 298 -9.36 38.25 50.08
CA GLY A 298 -9.75 39.65 50.21
C GLY A 298 -11.26 39.84 50.40
N ALA A 299 -12.07 39.13 49.60
CA ALA A 299 -13.51 39.13 49.69
C ALA A 299 -14.03 38.57 51.03
N MET A 300 -13.36 37.56 51.58
CA MET A 300 -13.67 37.04 52.92
C MET A 300 -13.46 38.11 53.99
N VAL A 301 -12.32 38.80 53.98
CA VAL A 301 -12.04 39.88 54.94
C VAL A 301 -13.02 41.03 54.76
N ALA A 302 -13.27 41.46 53.52
CA ALA A 302 -14.26 42.48 53.20
C ALA A 302 -15.67 42.07 53.65
N GLY A 303 -16.04 40.81 53.48
CA GLY A 303 -17.31 40.25 53.94
C GLY A 303 -17.46 40.29 55.46
N ILE A 304 -16.40 39.93 56.21
CA ILE A 304 -16.42 39.98 57.68
C ILE A 304 -16.67 41.41 58.19
N PHE A 305 -15.99 42.40 57.62
CA PHE A 305 -16.17 43.81 57.97
C PHE A 305 -17.44 44.45 57.35
N GLY A 306 -18.03 43.83 56.33
CA GLY A 306 -19.32 44.22 55.76
C GLY A 306 -20.53 43.67 56.51
N MET A 307 -20.33 42.77 57.48
CA MET A 307 -21.40 42.30 58.37
C MET A 307 -21.68 43.35 59.44
N ASN A 308 -22.96 43.48 59.84
CA ASN A 308 -23.44 44.39 60.89
C ASN A 308 -23.02 43.92 62.31
N LEU A 309 -21.71 43.82 62.54
CA LEU A 309 -21.08 43.54 63.82
C LEU A 309 -20.64 44.87 64.41
N ARG A 310 -20.94 45.17 65.68
CA ARG A 310 -20.51 46.42 66.33
C ARG A 310 -18.98 46.46 66.48
N SER A 311 -18.30 46.90 65.42
CA SER A 311 -16.87 47.14 65.41
C SER A 311 -16.65 48.63 65.63
N THR A 312 -15.90 49.01 66.67
CA THR A 312 -15.58 50.41 66.98
C THR A 312 -14.72 51.10 65.90
N LEU A 313 -14.44 50.43 64.79
CA LEU A 313 -13.73 50.93 63.61
C LEU A 313 -14.65 51.58 62.57
N GLU A 314 -15.96 51.36 62.65
CA GLU A 314 -16.95 51.83 61.65
C GLU A 314 -17.17 53.35 61.67
N ASP A 315 -17.11 53.98 62.84
CA ASP A 315 -17.34 55.43 63.00
C ASP A 315 -16.14 56.29 62.53
N SER A 316 -15.02 55.66 62.15
CA SER A 316 -13.79 56.34 61.77
C SER A 316 -13.52 56.29 60.27
N ILE A 317 -13.41 57.47 59.62
CA ILE A 317 -12.99 57.61 58.22
C ILE A 317 -11.61 56.94 57.96
N ILE A 318 -10.73 56.99 58.96
CA ILE A 318 -9.38 56.42 58.89
C ILE A 318 -9.45 54.87 58.92
N GLY A 319 -10.37 54.29 59.69
CA GLY A 319 -10.57 52.84 59.76
C GLY A 319 -11.06 52.25 58.45
N PHE A 320 -12.00 52.90 57.77
CA PHE A 320 -12.53 52.45 56.47
C PHE A 320 -11.45 52.42 55.37
N TRP A 321 -10.69 53.51 55.21
CA TRP A 321 -9.60 53.55 54.22
C TRP A 321 -8.45 52.63 54.60
N GLY A 322 -8.14 52.49 55.89
CA GLY A 322 -7.10 51.60 56.40
C GLY A 322 -7.38 50.12 56.12
N THR A 323 -8.60 49.66 56.36
CA THR A 323 -9.02 48.28 56.05
C THR A 323 -9.07 48.03 54.54
N THR A 324 -9.59 48.98 53.76
CA THR A 324 -9.65 48.86 52.29
C THR A 324 -8.25 48.74 51.67
N VAL A 325 -7.33 49.64 52.03
CA VAL A 325 -5.94 49.59 51.54
C VAL A 325 -5.23 48.34 52.06
N GLY A 326 -5.47 47.96 53.32
CA GLY A 326 -4.91 46.74 53.92
C GLY A 326 -5.31 45.47 53.18
N ILE A 327 -6.59 45.33 52.80
CA ILE A 327 -7.10 44.20 52.02
C ILE A 327 -6.44 44.15 50.65
N VAL A 328 -6.37 45.28 49.93
CA VAL A 328 -5.75 45.34 48.60
C VAL A 328 -4.27 44.96 48.67
N LEU A 329 -3.52 45.51 49.62
CA LEU A 329 -2.10 45.19 49.81
C LEU A 329 -1.89 43.71 50.18
N CYS A 330 -2.75 43.16 51.04
CA CYS A 330 -2.71 41.75 51.41
C CYS A 330 -2.96 40.84 50.20
N CYS A 331 -3.98 41.14 49.39
CA CYS A 331 -4.27 40.38 48.16
C CYS A 331 -3.10 40.40 47.17
N VAL A 332 -2.51 41.59 46.94
CA VAL A 332 -1.35 41.74 46.06
C VAL A 332 -0.15 40.97 46.62
N TRP A 333 0.12 41.06 47.92
CA TRP A 333 1.21 40.35 48.56
C TRP A 333 1.05 38.83 48.48
N VAL A 334 -0.14 38.30 48.78
CA VAL A 334 -0.45 36.86 48.69
C VAL A 334 -0.29 36.38 47.24
N PHE A 335 -0.77 37.14 46.26
CA PHE A 335 -0.61 36.80 44.85
C PHE A 335 0.87 36.70 44.46
N PHE A 336 1.69 37.72 44.77
CA PHE A 336 3.11 37.70 44.46
C PHE A 336 3.89 36.62 45.22
N ALA A 337 3.54 36.36 46.47
CA ALA A 337 4.17 35.31 47.28
C ALA A 337 3.92 33.92 46.68
N LEU A 338 2.66 33.62 46.34
CA LEU A 338 2.28 32.34 45.71
C LEU A 338 2.86 32.22 44.30
N PHE A 339 2.83 33.30 43.50
CA PHE A 339 3.40 33.31 42.16
C PHE A 339 4.92 33.11 42.16
N SER A 340 5.63 33.74 43.10
CA SER A 340 7.08 33.55 43.25
C SER A 340 7.42 32.12 43.71
N TYR A 341 6.60 31.56 44.61
CA TYR A 341 6.76 30.19 45.08
C TYR A 341 6.60 29.16 43.94
N THR A 342 5.53 29.27 43.14
CA THR A 342 5.27 28.36 42.03
C THR A 342 6.29 28.50 40.91
N ARG A 343 6.75 29.72 40.64
CA ARG A 343 7.83 29.99 39.67
C ARG A 343 9.18 29.40 40.11
N ARG A 344 9.55 29.51 41.40
CA ARG A 344 10.79 28.90 41.92
C ARG A 344 10.78 27.37 41.82
N ARG A 345 9.61 26.75 41.97
CA ARG A 345 9.41 25.30 41.84
C ARG A 345 9.40 24.79 40.40
N ARG A 346 9.51 25.68 39.38
CA ARG A 346 9.41 25.35 37.93
C ARG A 346 8.12 24.63 37.53
N ILE A 347 7.05 24.84 38.30
CA ILE A 347 5.70 24.36 37.94
C ILE A 347 5.07 25.33 36.92
N LEU A 348 5.64 26.53 36.79
CA LEU A 348 5.19 27.68 36.00
C LEU A 348 6.28 28.13 35.02
#